data_AF-A0A382XX92-F1
#
_entry.id   AF-A0A382XX92-F1
#
_cell.length_a   1.000
_cell.length_b   1.000
_cell.length_c   1.000
_cell.angle_alpha   90.00
_cell.angle_beta   90.00
_cell.angle_gamma   90.00
#
_symmetry.space_group_name_H-M   'P 1'
#
loop_
_entity.id
_entity.type
_entity.pdbx_description
1 polymer ?
#
loop_
_entity_poly.entity_id
_entity_poly.type
_entity_poly.pdbx_seq_one_letter_code
_entity_poly.pdbx_strand_id
1 'polypeptide(L)'
;MLKSFFLEKKWRLWSWGGLLLLIVSLWFQVQMTVAINTWYGKFYDLLQNAGDYVDKPQEGIQLFFSQLISLDYILNGFEGDLSFVVIAFPYIFLAIFTGWFTRIYGLRWREAMTFNYIPKWQAVESEIEGASQRIQEDCNRFARIIESLGLQVIRALMTLIAFIPILWTLSDKVDIP
;
A
#
# COMPACT_ATOMS: atom_id res chain seq x y z
N MET A 1 -20.33 4.45 -16.11
CA MET A 1 -18.99 4.69 -15.50
C MET A 1 -18.35 3.39 -15.01
N LEU A 2 -18.81 2.74 -13.93
CA LEU A 2 -18.23 1.45 -13.46
C LEU A 2 -18.34 0.32 -14.50
N LYS A 3 -19.52 0.18 -15.14
CA LYS A 3 -19.77 -0.87 -16.13
C LYS A 3 -18.82 -0.78 -17.34
N SER A 4 -18.53 0.43 -17.79
CA SER A 4 -17.68 0.72 -18.95
C SER A 4 -16.24 0.23 -18.78
N PHE A 5 -15.79 0.02 -17.53
CA PHE A 5 -14.45 -0.48 -17.24
C PHE A 5 -14.48 -1.95 -16.82
N PHE A 6 -15.28 -2.31 -15.81
CA PHE A 6 -15.26 -3.67 -15.25
C PHE A 6 -15.98 -4.75 -16.08
N LEU A 7 -16.98 -4.40 -16.87
CA LEU A 7 -17.79 -5.37 -17.63
C LEU A 7 -17.32 -5.52 -19.08
N GLU A 8 -16.64 -4.52 -19.63
CA GLU A 8 -16.25 -4.47 -21.04
C GLU A 8 -15.06 -5.42 -21.32
N LYS A 9 -15.19 -6.31 -22.32
CA LYS A 9 -14.20 -7.38 -22.60
C LYS A 9 -12.79 -6.82 -22.85
N LYS A 10 -12.67 -5.68 -23.55
CA LYS A 10 -11.40 -5.02 -23.84
C LYS A 10 -10.63 -4.62 -22.58
N TRP A 11 -11.34 -4.20 -21.52
CA TRP A 11 -10.74 -3.64 -20.31
C TRP A 11 -10.70 -4.60 -19.13
N ARG A 12 -11.23 -5.82 -19.28
CA ARG A 12 -11.39 -6.78 -18.18
C ARG A 12 -10.07 -7.14 -17.50
N LEU A 13 -9.01 -7.39 -18.27
CA LEU A 13 -7.67 -7.71 -17.74
C LEU A 13 -7.09 -6.53 -16.95
N TRP A 14 -7.20 -5.32 -17.49
CA TRP A 14 -6.74 -4.11 -16.81
C TRP A 14 -7.56 -3.83 -15.54
N SER A 15 -8.87 -3.97 -15.62
CA SER A 15 -9.79 -3.65 -14.52
C SER A 15 -9.59 -4.58 -13.34
N TRP A 16 -9.73 -5.90 -13.56
CA TRP A 16 -9.66 -6.89 -12.50
C TRP A 16 -8.22 -7.24 -12.12
N GLY A 17 -7.33 -7.39 -13.11
CA GLY A 17 -5.92 -7.66 -12.86
C GLY A 17 -5.22 -6.48 -12.18
N GLY A 18 -5.50 -5.25 -12.64
CA GLY A 18 -4.96 -4.05 -12.00
C GLY A 18 -5.51 -3.83 -10.59
N LEU A 19 -6.81 -4.09 -10.36
CA LEU A 19 -7.39 -4.02 -9.02
C LEU A 19 -6.76 -5.05 -8.08
N LEU A 20 -6.61 -6.30 -8.53
CA LEU A 20 -5.97 -7.35 -7.76
C LEU A 20 -4.52 -7.00 -7.42
N LEU A 21 -3.76 -6.50 -8.39
CA LEU A 21 -2.38 -6.06 -8.18
C LEU A 21 -2.30 -4.94 -7.13
N LEU A 22 -3.21 -3.97 -7.17
CA LEU A 22 -3.29 -2.91 -6.17
C LEU A 22 -3.61 -3.46 -4.78
N ILE A 23 -4.59 -4.35 -4.66
CA ILE A 23 -4.97 -4.99 -3.39
C ILE A 23 -3.78 -5.78 -2.81
N VAL A 24 -3.12 -6.59 -3.62
CA VAL A 24 -1.93 -7.36 -3.21
C VAL A 24 -0.80 -6.42 -2.78
N SER A 25 -0.56 -5.35 -3.53
CA SER A 25 0.47 -4.36 -3.20
C SER A 25 0.17 -3.64 -1.88
N LEU A 26 -1.09 -3.27 -1.63
CA LEU A 26 -1.53 -2.69 -0.36
C LEU A 26 -1.37 -3.68 0.80
N TRP A 27 -1.71 -4.95 0.60
CA TRP A 27 -1.55 -5.99 1.60
C TRP A 27 -0.08 -6.15 2.00
N PHE A 28 0.84 -6.23 1.02
CA PHE A 28 2.28 -6.25 1.30
C PHE A 28 2.75 -5.00 2.05
N GLN A 29 2.29 -3.80 1.68
CA GLN A 29 2.63 -2.58 2.43
C GLN A 29 2.20 -2.64 3.90
N VAL A 30 1.03 -3.22 4.18
CA VAL A 30 0.53 -3.39 5.56
C VAL A 30 1.41 -4.38 6.32
N GLN A 31 1.79 -5.51 5.72
CA GLN A 31 2.71 -6.47 6.35
C GLN A 31 4.06 -5.85 6.67
N MET A 32 4.59 -5.04 5.75
CA MET A 32 5.85 -4.30 5.97
C MET A 32 5.70 -3.27 7.10
N THR A 33 4.53 -2.64 7.24
CA THR A 33 4.24 -1.72 8.34
C THR A 33 4.23 -2.45 9.69
N VAL A 34 3.67 -3.66 9.74
CA VAL A 34 3.74 -4.53 10.92
C VAL A 34 5.17 -4.93 11.24
N ALA A 35 5.96 -5.33 10.23
CA ALA A 35 7.36 -5.67 10.41
C ALA A 35 8.18 -4.50 10.97
N ILE A 36 7.94 -3.28 10.47
CA ILE A 36 8.52 -2.04 11.00
C ILE A 36 8.12 -1.85 12.46
N ASN A 37 6.86 -2.10 12.82
CA ASN A 37 6.40 -1.96 14.21
C ASN A 37 7.09 -2.96 15.16
N THR A 38 7.23 -4.23 14.74
CA THR A 38 8.00 -5.24 15.50
C THR A 38 9.46 -4.86 15.64
N TRP A 39 10.07 -4.35 14.56
CA TRP A 39 11.44 -3.85 14.58
C TRP A 39 11.60 -2.67 15.54
N TYR A 40 10.65 -1.73 15.57
CA TYR A 40 10.64 -0.61 16.51
C TYR A 40 10.69 -1.10 17.96
N GLY A 41 9.88 -2.11 18.32
CA GLY A 41 9.92 -2.71 19.66
C GLY A 41 11.32 -3.21 20.02
N LYS A 42 11.90 -4.09 19.19
CA LYS A 42 13.25 -4.64 19.39
C LYS A 42 14.33 -3.55 19.49
N PHE A 43 14.24 -2.54 18.63
CA PHE A 43 15.21 -1.46 18.60
C PHE A 43 15.16 -0.60 19.88
N TYR A 44 13.96 -0.25 20.36
CA TYR A 44 13.83 0.51 21.60
C TYR A 44 14.16 -0.32 22.83
N ASP A 45 13.82 -1.62 22.85
CA ASP A 45 14.25 -2.54 23.91
C ASP A 45 15.78 -2.61 24.01
N LEU A 46 16.48 -2.62 22.86
CA LEU A 46 17.94 -2.57 22.82
C LEU A 46 18.50 -1.27 23.42
N LEU A 47 17.88 -0.13 23.10
CA LEU A 47 18.28 1.16 23.66
C LEU A 47 17.99 1.25 25.16
N GLN A 48 16.88 0.69 25.62
CA GLN A 48 16.50 0.68 27.02
C GLN A 48 17.44 -0.19 27.86
N ASN A 49 17.83 -1.35 27.33
CA ASN A 49 18.74 -2.28 27.98
C ASN A 49 20.22 -2.03 27.61
N ALA A 50 20.55 -0.84 27.09
CA ALA A 50 21.92 -0.49 26.71
C ALA A 50 22.91 -0.58 27.90
N GLY A 51 22.41 -0.43 29.13
CA GLY A 51 23.19 -0.60 30.36
C GLY A 51 23.80 -2.01 30.52
N ASP A 52 23.16 -3.04 29.96
CA ASP A 52 23.64 -4.43 30.04
C ASP A 52 24.93 -4.65 29.22
N TYR A 53 25.26 -3.70 28.32
CA TYR A 53 26.43 -3.76 27.45
C TYR A 53 27.59 -2.85 27.92
N VAL A 54 27.53 -2.31 29.14
CA VAL A 54 28.58 -1.43 29.68
C VAL A 54 29.93 -2.15 29.78
N ASP A 55 29.93 -3.42 30.20
CA ASP A 55 31.16 -4.23 30.29
C ASP A 55 31.68 -4.66 28.92
N LYS A 56 30.85 -4.59 27.88
CA LYS A 56 31.19 -4.97 26.50
C LYS A 56 30.60 -4.01 25.45
N PRO A 57 31.10 -2.77 25.37
CA PRO A 57 30.49 -1.74 24.52
C PRO A 57 30.46 -2.11 23.02
N GLN A 58 31.44 -2.88 22.56
CA GLN A 58 31.54 -3.28 21.16
C GLN A 58 30.38 -4.19 20.72
N GLU A 59 29.94 -5.12 21.58
CA GLU A 59 28.82 -6.02 21.29
C GLU A 59 27.51 -5.23 21.14
N GLY A 60 27.24 -4.28 22.05
CA GLY A 60 26.05 -3.43 21.99
C GLY A 60 26.01 -2.53 20.75
N ILE A 61 27.15 -1.90 20.40
CA ILE A 61 27.26 -1.07 19.19
C ILE A 61 27.04 -1.91 17.93
N GLN A 62 27.61 -3.12 17.87
CA GLN A 62 27.42 -4.02 16.74
C GLN A 62 25.96 -4.43 16.58
N LEU A 63 25.28 -4.74 17.68
CA LEU A 63 23.85 -5.08 17.68
C LEU A 63 22.98 -3.90 17.24
N PHE A 64 23.33 -2.68 17.66
CA PHE A 64 22.65 -1.46 17.21
C PHE A 64 22.76 -1.27 15.69
N PHE A 65 23.97 -1.39 15.13
CA PHE A 65 24.16 -1.29 13.68
C PHE A 65 23.52 -2.47 12.93
N SER A 66 23.50 -3.67 13.50
CA SER A 66 22.85 -4.81 12.84
C SER A 66 21.34 -4.61 12.73
N GLN A 67 20.69 -4.07 13.76
CA GLN A 67 19.28 -3.71 13.71
C GLN A 67 18.99 -2.64 12.65
N LEU A 68 19.91 -1.70 12.39
CA LEU A 68 19.67 -0.64 11.41
C LEU A 68 19.98 -1.05 9.97
N ILE A 69 21.19 -1.55 9.71
CA ILE A 69 21.76 -1.65 8.36
C ILE A 69 22.20 -3.05 7.95
N SER A 70 22.02 -4.08 8.78
CA SER A 70 22.43 -5.45 8.42
C SER A 70 21.66 -5.97 7.20
N LEU A 71 22.36 -6.72 6.35
CA LEU A 71 21.77 -7.47 5.24
C LEU A 71 21.73 -8.98 5.52
N ASP A 72 22.04 -9.42 6.74
CA ASP A 72 22.17 -10.83 7.11
C ASP A 72 20.91 -11.63 6.81
N TYR A 73 19.72 -11.04 7.06
CA TYR A 73 18.45 -11.65 6.70
C TYR A 73 18.38 -12.07 5.22
N ILE A 74 18.88 -11.23 4.31
CA ILE A 74 18.89 -11.53 2.86
C ILE A 74 19.99 -12.53 2.52
N LEU A 75 21.19 -12.34 3.09
CA LEU A 75 22.36 -13.17 2.81
C LEU A 75 22.20 -14.62 3.30
N ASN A 76 21.47 -14.81 4.39
CA ASN A 76 21.19 -16.12 4.98
C ASN A 76 19.94 -16.80 4.40
N GLY A 77 19.37 -16.27 3.32
CA GLY A 77 18.23 -16.90 2.65
C GLY A 77 16.88 -16.65 3.33
N PHE A 78 16.66 -15.44 3.85
CA PHE A 78 15.43 -15.00 4.54
C PHE A 78 15.24 -15.58 5.95
N GLU A 79 16.35 -15.91 6.62
CA GLU A 79 16.37 -16.40 7.99
C GLU A 79 17.02 -15.36 8.94
N GLY A 80 16.42 -15.20 10.12
CA GLY A 80 16.91 -14.31 11.18
C GLY A 80 16.10 -13.03 11.35
N ASP A 81 16.71 -12.05 12.00
CA ASP A 81 16.06 -10.77 12.32
C ASP A 81 16.08 -9.80 11.14
N LEU A 82 14.93 -9.18 10.90
CA LEU A 82 14.79 -8.13 9.90
C LEU A 82 15.39 -6.83 10.40
N SER A 83 16.36 -6.28 9.67
CA SER A 83 16.89 -4.94 9.92
C SER A 83 15.98 -3.86 9.32
N PHE A 84 16.14 -2.61 9.78
CA PHE A 84 15.39 -1.48 9.26
C PHE A 84 15.55 -1.32 7.76
N VAL A 85 16.78 -1.38 7.24
CA VAL A 85 17.07 -1.25 5.80
C VAL A 85 16.38 -2.34 4.97
N VAL A 86 16.41 -3.59 5.44
CA VAL A 86 15.79 -4.73 4.75
C VAL A 86 14.28 -4.56 4.63
N ILE A 87 13.63 -3.87 5.57
CA ILE A 87 12.19 -3.59 5.50
C ILE A 87 11.91 -2.27 4.75
N ALA A 88 12.63 -1.21 5.07
CA ALA A 88 12.35 0.13 4.57
C ALA A 88 12.54 0.26 3.05
N PHE A 89 13.60 -0.32 2.49
CA PHE A 89 13.86 -0.20 1.04
C PHE A 89 12.79 -0.87 0.18
N PRO A 90 12.40 -2.13 0.40
CA PRO A 90 11.30 -2.74 -0.34
C PRO A 90 9.97 -2.03 -0.10
N TYR A 91 9.71 -1.52 1.11
CA TYR A 91 8.51 -0.74 1.39
C TYR A 91 8.45 0.54 0.55
N ILE A 92 9.54 1.32 0.51
CA ILE A 92 9.62 2.56 -0.30
C ILE A 92 9.45 2.23 -1.78
N PHE A 93 10.15 1.21 -2.28
CA PHE A 93 10.03 0.78 -3.67
C PHE A 93 8.59 0.41 -4.01
N LEU A 94 7.96 -0.41 -3.17
CA LEU A 94 6.57 -0.84 -3.35
C LEU A 94 5.60 0.34 -3.25
N ALA A 95 5.84 1.31 -2.37
CA ALA A 95 5.02 2.52 -2.24
C ALA A 95 5.08 3.39 -3.51
N ILE A 96 6.29 3.61 -4.04
CA ILE A 96 6.49 4.34 -5.31
C ILE A 96 5.80 3.61 -6.46
N PHE A 97 6.04 2.30 -6.59
CA PHE A 97 5.43 1.48 -7.63
C PHE A 97 3.90 1.50 -7.55
N THR A 98 3.34 1.30 -6.36
CA THR A 98 1.89 1.30 -6.15
C THR A 98 1.31 2.66 -6.52
N GLY A 99 1.94 3.77 -6.11
CA GLY A 99 1.48 5.12 -6.44
C GLY A 99 1.54 5.41 -7.94
N TRP A 100 2.60 4.98 -8.63
CA TRP A 100 2.70 5.08 -10.08
C TRP A 100 1.64 4.23 -10.79
N PHE A 101 1.48 2.97 -10.39
CA PHE A 101 0.53 2.05 -11.01
C PHE A 101 -0.91 2.51 -10.81
N THR A 102 -1.23 3.02 -9.62
CA THR A 102 -2.53 3.65 -9.27
C THR A 102 -2.89 4.75 -10.26
N ARG A 103 -1.94 5.66 -10.58
CA ARG A 103 -2.15 6.71 -11.60
C ARG A 103 -2.40 6.15 -13.00
N ILE A 104 -1.68 5.11 -13.41
CA ILE A 104 -1.90 4.46 -14.71
C ILE A 104 -3.27 3.77 -14.75
N TYR A 105 -3.65 3.11 -13.67
CA TYR A 105 -4.95 2.46 -13.54
C TYR A 105 -6.09 3.48 -13.68
N GLY A 106 -5.98 4.63 -13.01
CA GLY A 106 -6.91 5.75 -13.16
C GLY A 106 -6.99 6.28 -14.60
N LEU A 107 -5.85 6.40 -15.29
CA LEU A 107 -5.81 6.82 -16.70
C LEU A 107 -6.54 5.82 -17.62
N ARG A 108 -6.30 4.52 -17.46
CA ARG A 108 -6.98 3.47 -18.25
C ARG A 108 -8.46 3.43 -17.98
N TRP A 109 -8.86 3.67 -16.74
CA TRP A 109 -10.27 3.80 -16.39
C TRP A 109 -10.89 5.00 -17.11
N ARG A 110 -10.22 6.14 -17.07
CA ARG A 110 -10.68 7.36 -17.74
C ARG A 110 -10.81 7.15 -19.25
N GLU A 111 -9.83 6.49 -19.86
CA GLU A 111 -9.85 6.09 -21.28
C GLU A 111 -11.09 5.24 -21.60
N ALA A 112 -11.36 4.20 -20.80
CA ALA A 112 -12.50 3.32 -21.00
C ALA A 112 -13.84 4.06 -20.88
N MET A 113 -13.98 4.97 -19.92
CA MET A 113 -15.19 5.79 -19.78
C MET A 113 -15.37 6.71 -20.99
N THR A 114 -14.35 7.47 -21.35
CA THR A 114 -14.43 8.41 -22.49
C THR A 114 -14.83 7.69 -23.79
N PHE A 115 -14.18 6.59 -24.14
CA PHE A 115 -14.52 5.84 -25.35
C PHE A 115 -15.90 5.16 -25.29
N ASN A 116 -16.43 4.89 -24.10
CA ASN A 116 -17.79 4.37 -23.95
C ASN A 116 -18.86 5.47 -24.09
N TYR A 117 -18.53 6.72 -23.75
CA TYR A 117 -19.45 7.87 -23.83
C TYR A 117 -19.43 8.58 -25.18
N ILE A 118 -18.31 8.58 -25.93
CA ILE A 118 -18.22 9.22 -27.25
C ILE A 118 -19.31 8.74 -28.23
N PRO A 119 -19.53 7.43 -28.47
CA PRO A 119 -20.55 6.97 -29.41
C PRO A 119 -21.97 7.35 -28.97
N LYS A 120 -22.22 7.40 -27.65
CA LYS A 120 -23.51 7.80 -27.09
C LYS A 120 -23.79 9.28 -27.29
N TRP A 121 -22.75 10.11 -27.17
CA TRP A 121 -22.85 11.54 -27.44
C TRP A 121 -23.09 11.82 -28.93
N GLN A 122 -22.43 11.09 -29.83
CA GLN A 122 -22.66 11.20 -31.28
C GLN A 122 -24.05 10.78 -31.74
N ALA A 123 -24.76 9.98 -30.95
CA ALA A 123 -26.11 9.50 -31.26
C ALA A 123 -27.23 10.44 -30.79
N VAL A 124 -26.91 11.56 -30.12
CA VAL A 124 -27.92 12.50 -29.63
C VAL A 124 -28.33 13.47 -30.75
N GLU A 125 -29.64 13.64 -30.95
CA GLU A 125 -30.20 14.48 -32.03
C GLU A 125 -30.02 15.99 -31.78
N SER A 126 -29.94 16.42 -30.51
CA SER A 126 -29.74 17.81 -30.11
C SER A 126 -28.33 18.06 -29.61
N GLU A 127 -27.72 19.19 -30.00
CA GLU A 127 -26.45 19.62 -29.43
C GLU A 127 -26.60 19.89 -27.92
N ILE A 128 -25.81 19.19 -27.12
CA ILE A 128 -25.75 19.40 -25.67
C ILE A 128 -24.54 20.27 -25.38
N GLU A 129 -24.79 21.53 -24.99
CA GLU A 129 -23.75 22.47 -24.59
C GLU A 129 -22.89 21.89 -23.44
N GLY A 130 -21.57 21.95 -23.61
CA GLY A 130 -20.62 21.46 -22.60
C GLY A 130 -20.55 19.94 -22.42
N ALA A 131 -21.15 19.14 -23.30
CA ALA A 131 -21.09 17.68 -23.21
C ALA A 131 -19.66 17.12 -23.24
N SER A 132 -18.80 17.67 -24.11
CA SER A 132 -17.39 17.28 -24.21
C SER A 132 -16.60 17.61 -22.92
N GLN A 133 -16.93 18.74 -22.27
CA GLN A 133 -16.33 19.15 -21.00
C GLN A 133 -16.76 18.22 -19.88
N ARG A 134 -18.05 17.91 -19.75
CA ARG A 134 -18.56 16.96 -18.75
C ARG A 134 -17.96 15.57 -18.92
N ILE A 135 -17.89 15.06 -20.15
CA ILE A 135 -17.27 13.76 -20.42
C ILE A 135 -15.81 13.74 -19.96
N GLN A 136 -15.06 14.83 -20.12
CA GLN A 136 -13.66 14.88 -19.68
C GLN A 136 -13.52 15.09 -18.16
N GLU A 137 -14.15 16.13 -17.62
CA GLU A 137 -14.00 16.54 -16.23
C GLU A 137 -14.66 15.57 -15.26
N ASP A 138 -15.89 15.13 -15.54
CA ASP A 138 -16.63 14.25 -14.64
C ASP A 138 -16.04 12.85 -14.64
N CYS A 139 -15.62 12.33 -15.80
CA CYS A 139 -14.92 11.04 -15.84
C CYS A 139 -13.59 11.10 -15.08
N ASN A 140 -12.87 12.22 -15.14
CA ASN A 140 -11.64 12.41 -14.37
C ASN A 140 -11.91 12.47 -12.86
N ARG A 141 -12.89 13.30 -12.43
CA ARG A 141 -13.27 13.43 -11.02
C ARG A 141 -13.76 12.09 -10.47
N PHE A 142 -14.64 11.41 -11.21
CA PHE A 142 -15.18 10.11 -10.81
C PHE A 142 -14.08 9.05 -10.66
N ALA A 143 -13.18 8.91 -11.64
CA ALA A 143 -12.08 7.96 -11.56
C ALA A 143 -11.20 8.21 -10.33
N ARG A 144 -10.79 9.46 -10.10
CA ARG A 144 -9.94 9.84 -8.96
C ARG A 144 -10.61 9.61 -7.61
N ILE A 145 -11.89 9.95 -7.48
CA ILE A 145 -12.64 9.74 -6.23
C ILE A 145 -12.75 8.25 -5.92
N ILE A 146 -13.19 7.42 -6.88
CA ILE A 146 -13.35 5.98 -6.66
C ILE A 146 -12.01 5.31 -6.37
N GLU A 147 -10.96 5.67 -7.10
CA GLU A 147 -9.60 5.16 -6.92
C GLU A 147 -9.08 5.51 -5.52
N SER A 148 -9.09 6.79 -5.15
CA SER A 148 -8.57 7.24 -3.86
C SER A 148 -9.37 6.67 -2.67
N LEU A 149 -10.69 6.75 -2.73
CA LEU A 149 -11.55 6.26 -1.65
C LEU A 149 -11.45 4.74 -1.52
N GLY A 150 -11.52 4.02 -2.63
CA GLY A 150 -11.42 2.56 -2.64
C GLY A 150 -10.10 2.06 -2.06
N LEU A 151 -8.99 2.63 -2.49
CA LEU A 151 -7.67 2.25 -1.98
C LEU A 151 -7.48 2.62 -0.50
N GLN A 152 -8.00 3.77 -0.05
CA GLN A 152 -7.94 4.17 1.36
C GLN A 152 -8.76 3.25 2.26
N VAL A 153 -9.99 2.90 1.85
CA VAL A 153 -10.86 2.00 2.60
C VAL A 153 -10.22 0.61 2.71
N ILE A 154 -9.71 0.06 1.61
CA ILE A 154 -9.05 -1.25 1.60
C ILE A 154 -7.81 -1.23 2.50
N ARG A 155 -6.97 -0.20 2.37
CA ARG A 155 -5.78 -0.03 3.22
C ARG A 155 -6.16 0.03 4.69
N ALA A 156 -7.14 0.86 5.06
CA ALA A 156 -7.57 1.02 6.46
C ALA A 156 -8.10 -0.30 7.04
N LEU A 157 -8.90 -1.05 6.28
CA LEU A 157 -9.39 -2.36 6.69
C LEU A 157 -8.24 -3.37 6.86
N MET A 158 -7.31 -3.42 5.92
CA MET A 158 -6.14 -4.30 6.02
C MET A 158 -5.28 -3.96 7.23
N THR A 159 -5.02 -2.67 7.48
CA THR A 159 -4.31 -2.21 8.68
C THR A 159 -5.05 -2.63 9.94
N LEU A 160 -6.35 -2.40 10.02
CA LEU A 160 -7.15 -2.81 11.18
C LEU A 160 -7.03 -4.31 11.44
N ILE A 161 -7.21 -5.13 10.41
CA ILE A 161 -7.11 -6.60 10.51
C ILE A 161 -5.71 -7.03 10.95
N ALA A 162 -4.65 -6.37 10.46
CA ALA A 162 -3.28 -6.71 10.81
C ALA A 162 -2.92 -6.30 12.24
N PHE A 163 -3.44 -5.17 12.73
CA PHE A 163 -3.08 -4.63 14.04
C PHE A 163 -3.94 -5.17 15.19
N ILE A 164 -5.20 -5.57 14.96
CA ILE A 164 -6.06 -6.14 16.01
C ILE A 164 -5.38 -7.32 16.74
N PRO A 165 -4.84 -8.35 16.05
CA PRO A 165 -4.19 -9.47 16.72
C PRO A 165 -2.94 -9.07 17.52
N ILE A 166 -2.18 -8.10 17.01
CA ILE A 166 -0.98 -7.57 17.67
C ILE A 166 -1.38 -6.89 18.98
N LEU A 167 -2.39 -6.02 18.93
CA LEU A 167 -2.90 -5.32 20.10
C LEU A 167 -3.47 -6.28 21.14
N TRP A 168 -4.17 -7.33 20.70
CA TRP A 168 -4.67 -8.37 21.61
C TRP A 168 -3.53 -9.06 22.35
N THR A 169 -2.48 -9.46 21.63
CA THR A 169 -1.30 -10.14 22.21
C THR A 169 -0.56 -9.24 23.20
N LEU A 170 -0.51 -7.93 22.92
CA LEU A 170 0.11 -6.96 23.83
C LEU A 170 -0.78 -6.68 25.06
N SER A 171 -2.10 -6.66 24.89
CA SER A 171 -3.05 -6.43 25.99
C SER A 171 -3.02 -7.52 27.05
N ASP A 172 -2.71 -8.77 26.69
CA ASP A 172 -2.60 -9.90 27.63
C ASP A 172 -1.49 -9.69 28.67
N LYS A 173 -0.52 -8.83 28.39
CA LYS A 173 0.59 -8.51 29.29
C LYS A 173 0.34 -7.30 30.20
N VAL A 174 -0.85 -6.69 30.10
CA VAL A 174 -1.22 -5.51 30.89
C VAL A 174 -2.22 -5.93 31.95
N ASP A 175 -1.75 -6.06 33.19
CA ASP A 175 -2.65 -6.21 34.33
C ASP A 175 -3.39 -4.88 34.57
N ILE A 176 -4.72 -4.96 34.53
CA ILE A 176 -5.60 -3.84 34.82
C ILE A 176 -5.77 -3.78 36.35
N PRO A 177 -5.62 -2.61 37.01
CA PRO A 177 -5.77 -2.48 38.45
C PRO A 177 -7.16 -2.83 38.98
#